data_AF-A0A370HDP5-F1
#
_entry.id   AF-A0A370HDP5-F1
#
_cell.length_a   1.000
_cell.length_b   1.000
_cell.length_c   1.000
_cell.angle_alpha   90.00
_cell.angle_beta   90.00
_cell.angle_gamma   90.00
#
_symmetry.space_group_name_H-M   'P 1'
#
loop_
_entity.id
_entity.type
_entity.pdbx_description
1 polymer ?
#
loop_
_entity_poly.entity_id
_entity_poly.type
_entity_poly.pdbx_seq_one_letter_code
_entity_poly.pdbx_strand_id
1 'polypeptide(L)'
;MTEAAVAAGDYLVDLAERLDLACDPVAIRAMVERACGGQLIALGPEGRRASTLTLSGTPFETSVVGGNGKYAPTVRFVTEAGTQATEFPARVVAQLAAIRELVSWLPNGDDGMADLLQSFVATLFPDLAKVPARVRFATWVGVVLDAALPDHAARLKVYGNPLMMPGGMRRLYERWPGFDGLMSVPEHDEHFKYAGAAIEVDGCGAISYKLYLKSRHRDPAVPMKLVRYFGDPAWEALSELVRCGVDPARLYDHDFVACCSRGTGPPSFAISVATRGHYDLTKIVHELASRHHGTTFAVDALARAAESRGASWRYSWVGVGISGAHGVDKLNIYGTPTWPDRQAVLRPPAQGADGR
;
A
#
# COMPACT_ATOMS: atom_id res chain seq x y z
N MET A 1 -7.30 21.85 4.19
CA MET A 1 -7.30 20.39 4.44
C MET A 1 -8.73 19.91 4.69
N THR A 2 -9.05 18.69 4.31
CA THR A 2 -10.29 18.00 4.73
C THR A 2 -10.22 17.58 6.20
N GLU A 3 -11.36 17.44 6.87
CA GLU A 3 -11.43 16.91 8.25
C GLU A 3 -10.79 15.51 8.33
N ALA A 4 -11.00 14.66 7.32
CA ALA A 4 -10.41 13.33 7.25
C ALA A 4 -8.87 13.36 7.14
N ALA A 5 -8.29 14.33 6.42
CA ALA A 5 -6.84 14.49 6.35
C ALA A 5 -6.23 14.90 7.70
N VAL A 6 -6.89 15.81 8.42
CA VAL A 6 -6.48 16.19 9.79
C VAL A 6 -6.58 14.99 10.72
N ALA A 7 -7.70 14.26 10.68
CA ALA A 7 -7.93 13.08 11.51
C ALA A 7 -6.94 11.94 11.22
N ALA A 8 -6.52 11.76 9.95
CA ALA A 8 -5.48 10.80 9.58
C ALA A 8 -4.11 11.18 10.13
N GLY A 9 -3.77 12.47 10.16
CA GLY A 9 -2.59 12.98 10.85
C GLY A 9 -2.63 12.68 12.35
N ASP A 10 -3.72 13.01 13.02
CA ASP A 10 -3.90 12.74 14.46
C ASP A 10 -3.94 11.24 14.81
N TYR A 11 -4.45 10.41 13.90
CA TYR A 11 -4.40 8.96 13.98
C TYR A 11 -2.96 8.45 13.93
N LEU A 12 -2.15 8.93 12.98
CA LEU A 12 -0.75 8.53 12.87
C LEU A 12 0.10 9.00 14.06
N VAL A 13 -0.21 10.17 14.63
CA VAL A 13 0.42 10.65 15.87
C VAL A 13 0.10 9.71 17.04
N ASP A 14 -1.18 9.40 17.28
CA ASP A 14 -1.57 8.46 18.36
C ASP A 14 -0.95 7.08 18.15
N LEU A 15 -0.90 6.60 16.91
CA LEU A 15 -0.25 5.34 16.58
C LEU A 15 1.25 5.36 16.86
N ALA A 16 1.95 6.45 16.49
CA ALA A 16 3.38 6.62 16.75
C ALA A 16 3.68 6.68 18.25
N GLU A 17 2.85 7.38 19.04
CA GLU A 17 2.94 7.44 20.51
C GLU A 17 2.75 6.05 21.14
N ARG A 18 1.73 5.30 20.70
CA ARG A 18 1.48 3.93 21.19
C ARG A 18 2.63 2.99 20.88
N LEU A 19 3.32 3.18 19.76
CA LEU A 19 4.43 2.34 19.33
C LEU A 19 5.79 2.83 19.81
N ASP A 20 5.83 3.92 20.60
CA ASP A 20 7.04 4.54 21.13
C ASP A 20 8.05 4.92 20.03
N LEU A 21 7.56 5.53 18.95
CA LEU A 21 8.43 5.94 17.83
C LEU A 21 9.16 7.26 18.09
N ALA A 22 8.75 8.05 19.10
CA ALA A 22 9.28 9.39 19.36
C ALA A 22 9.29 10.36 18.15
N CYS A 23 8.54 10.05 17.08
CA CYS A 23 8.42 10.93 15.91
C CYS A 23 7.71 12.24 16.26
N ASP A 24 8.17 13.35 15.70
CA ASP A 24 7.57 14.67 15.93
C ASP A 24 6.12 14.70 15.40
N PRO A 25 5.13 14.97 16.27
CA PRO A 25 3.73 15.08 15.85
C PRO A 25 3.47 16.16 14.80
N VAL A 26 4.27 17.23 14.74
CA VAL A 26 4.12 18.28 13.72
C VAL A 26 4.61 17.76 12.37
N ALA A 27 5.79 17.13 12.33
CA ALA A 27 6.34 16.46 11.14
C ALA A 27 5.37 15.41 10.57
N ILE A 28 4.79 14.54 11.40
CA ILE A 28 3.82 13.53 10.96
C ILE A 28 2.64 14.17 10.22
N ARG A 29 2.01 15.18 10.83
CA ARG A 29 0.84 15.86 10.24
C ARG A 29 1.19 16.56 8.93
N ALA A 30 2.35 17.23 8.89
CA ALA A 30 2.84 17.89 7.70
C ALA A 30 3.10 16.88 6.57
N MET A 31 3.76 15.75 6.85
CA MET A 31 3.98 14.69 5.85
C MET A 31 2.66 14.13 5.32
N VAL A 32 1.66 13.91 6.18
CA VAL A 32 0.33 13.43 5.75
C VAL A 32 -0.34 14.45 4.84
N GLU A 33 -0.38 15.72 5.24
CA GLU A 33 -0.96 16.81 4.44
C GLU A 33 -0.33 16.86 3.06
N ARG A 34 1.00 16.84 2.98
CA ARG A 34 1.75 16.91 1.72
C ARG A 34 1.51 15.68 0.85
N ALA A 35 1.54 14.49 1.45
CA ALA A 35 1.36 13.23 0.74
C ALA A 35 -0.04 13.05 0.14
N CYS A 36 -1.09 13.55 0.81
CA CYS A 36 -2.47 13.49 0.30
C CYS A 36 -2.94 14.77 -0.42
N GLY A 37 -2.09 15.81 -0.51
CA GLY A 37 -2.51 17.14 -0.99
C GLY A 37 -3.62 17.77 -0.12
N GLY A 38 -3.67 17.41 1.16
CA GLY A 38 -4.67 17.85 2.12
C GLY A 38 -6.08 17.26 1.93
N GLN A 39 -6.24 16.21 1.11
CA GLN A 39 -7.53 15.64 0.73
C GLN A 39 -7.59 14.13 0.97
N LEU A 40 -8.49 13.69 1.86
CA LEU A 40 -8.80 12.27 2.08
C LEU A 40 -10.31 12.01 1.96
N ILE A 41 -10.85 12.16 0.74
CA ILE A 41 -12.27 11.93 0.47
C ILE A 41 -12.44 10.52 -0.11
N ALA A 42 -13.42 9.75 0.37
CA ALA A 42 -13.65 8.39 -0.11
C ALA A 42 -14.32 8.33 -1.49
N LEU A 43 -15.15 9.31 -1.81
CA LEU A 43 -15.87 9.42 -3.08
C LEU A 43 -15.40 10.64 -3.88
N GLY A 44 -15.09 10.44 -5.15
CA GLY A 44 -14.78 11.52 -6.08
C GLY A 44 -16.04 12.27 -6.55
N PRO A 45 -15.88 13.32 -7.38
CA PRO A 45 -16.99 14.16 -7.85
C PRO A 45 -18.13 13.40 -8.56
N GLU A 46 -17.82 12.25 -9.15
CA GLU A 46 -18.78 11.39 -9.86
C GLU A 46 -19.52 10.41 -8.93
N GLY A 47 -19.35 10.50 -7.61
CA GLY A 47 -19.93 9.56 -6.64
C GLY A 47 -19.32 8.16 -6.66
N ARG A 48 -18.23 7.96 -7.42
CA ARG A 48 -17.43 6.73 -7.44
C ARG A 48 -16.29 6.83 -6.43
N ARG A 49 -15.67 5.69 -6.09
CA ARG A 49 -14.47 5.67 -5.24
C ARG A 49 -13.40 6.64 -5.76
N ALA A 50 -12.92 7.50 -4.88
CA ALA A 50 -11.90 8.51 -5.18
C ALA A 50 -10.55 7.86 -5.50
N SER A 51 -10.23 6.80 -4.77
CA SER A 51 -9.02 6.00 -4.91
C SER A 51 -9.33 4.51 -5.10
N THR A 52 -8.37 3.80 -5.68
CA THR A 52 -8.39 2.33 -5.74
C THR A 52 -7.53 1.68 -4.66
N LEU A 53 -6.87 2.48 -3.81
CA LEU A 53 -6.01 2.03 -2.73
C LEU A 53 -6.79 1.16 -1.73
N THR A 54 -8.00 1.58 -1.37
CA THR A 54 -8.83 0.90 -0.38
C THR A 54 -10.18 0.49 -0.98
N LEU A 55 -10.86 -0.46 -0.32
CA LEU A 55 -12.18 -0.91 -0.75
C LEU A 55 -13.24 0.19 -0.63
N SER A 56 -13.17 1.02 0.42
CA SER A 56 -14.07 2.16 0.65
C SER A 56 -13.83 3.32 -0.31
N GLY A 57 -12.64 3.41 -0.91
CA GLY A 57 -12.23 4.50 -1.78
C GLY A 57 -11.46 5.60 -1.05
N THR A 58 -11.33 5.54 0.28
CA THR A 58 -10.46 6.42 1.08
C THR A 58 -9.01 6.28 0.59
N PRO A 59 -8.34 7.36 0.17
CA PRO A 59 -6.95 7.32 -0.28
C PRO A 59 -5.96 7.25 0.90
N PHE A 60 -6.18 6.34 1.84
CA PHE A 60 -5.31 6.20 3.01
C PHE A 60 -5.32 4.76 3.53
N GLU A 61 -4.14 4.15 3.60
CA GLU A 61 -3.94 2.84 4.21
C GLU A 61 -2.70 2.90 5.10
N THR A 62 -2.75 2.23 6.25
CA THR A 62 -1.62 2.19 7.20
C THR A 62 -1.21 0.77 7.49
N SER A 63 0.04 0.59 7.89
CA SER A 63 0.55 -0.72 8.24
C SER A 63 1.69 -0.66 9.25
N VAL A 64 1.79 -1.74 10.02
CA VAL A 64 2.95 -2.05 10.86
C VAL A 64 3.69 -3.25 10.28
N VAL A 65 4.95 -3.40 10.67
CA VAL A 65 5.77 -4.54 10.29
C VAL A 65 6.47 -5.17 11.47
N GLY A 66 6.94 -6.38 11.27
CA GLY A 66 7.81 -7.11 12.19
C GLY A 66 8.34 -8.35 11.52
N GLY A 67 8.94 -9.23 12.30
CA GLY A 67 9.55 -10.47 11.84
C GLY A 67 10.45 -11.04 12.93
N ASN A 68 10.77 -12.33 12.85
CA ASN A 68 11.65 -12.99 13.81
C ASN A 68 11.21 -12.81 15.28
N GLY A 69 9.90 -12.82 15.51
CA GLY A 69 9.31 -12.71 16.84
C GLY A 69 9.34 -11.30 17.45
N LYS A 70 9.53 -10.26 16.64
CA LYS A 70 9.54 -8.85 17.09
C LYS A 70 8.82 -7.95 16.10
N TYR A 71 7.99 -7.03 16.61
CA TYR A 71 7.53 -5.91 15.78
C TYR A 71 8.71 -4.95 15.55
N ALA A 72 8.70 -4.27 14.41
CA ALA A 72 9.65 -3.19 14.14
C ALA A 72 9.05 -1.85 14.60
N PRO A 73 9.85 -0.96 15.21
CA PRO A 73 9.40 0.37 15.60
C PRO A 73 9.28 1.28 14.37
N THR A 74 8.31 0.95 13.52
CA THR A 74 8.02 1.67 12.27
C THR A 74 6.53 1.67 12.00
N VAL A 75 6.06 2.79 11.46
CA VAL A 75 4.71 2.93 10.93
C VAL A 75 4.82 3.31 9.47
N ARG A 76 3.96 2.74 8.64
CA ARG A 76 3.91 3.10 7.22
C ARG A 76 2.51 3.52 6.88
N PHE A 77 2.40 4.54 6.04
CA PHE A 77 1.14 4.87 5.41
C PHE A 77 1.32 5.00 3.90
N VAL A 78 0.26 4.72 3.17
CA VAL A 78 0.15 4.88 1.73
C VAL A 78 -1.04 5.80 1.45
N THR A 79 -0.88 6.72 0.52
CA THR A 79 -1.92 7.69 0.16
C THR A 79 -1.86 8.06 -1.33
N GLU A 80 -2.85 8.83 -1.76
CA GLU A 80 -3.01 9.33 -3.12
C GLU A 80 -3.38 10.83 -3.08
N ALA A 81 -2.53 11.70 -3.63
CA ALA A 81 -2.87 13.10 -3.91
C ALA A 81 -3.69 13.24 -5.21
N GLY A 82 -4.50 14.31 -5.28
CA GLY A 82 -5.24 14.67 -6.51
C GLY A 82 -6.49 13.86 -6.78
N THR A 83 -7.02 13.11 -5.81
CA THR A 83 -8.17 12.20 -6.02
C THR A 83 -9.49 12.89 -6.37
N GLN A 84 -9.57 14.23 -6.18
CA GLN A 84 -10.67 15.08 -6.65
C GLN A 84 -10.65 15.35 -8.15
N ALA A 85 -9.49 15.22 -8.81
CA ALA A 85 -9.38 15.49 -10.24
C ALA A 85 -10.12 14.41 -11.05
N THR A 86 -10.92 14.85 -12.02
CA THR A 86 -11.65 13.98 -12.95
C THR A 86 -10.76 13.47 -14.09
N GLU A 87 -9.71 14.23 -14.42
CA GLU A 87 -8.78 13.94 -15.50
C GLU A 87 -7.51 13.26 -15.01
N PHE A 88 -7.06 12.23 -15.74
CA PHE A 88 -5.85 11.48 -15.40
C PHE A 88 -4.57 12.33 -15.39
N PRO A 89 -4.31 13.23 -16.37
CA PRO A 89 -3.13 14.08 -16.34
C PRO A 89 -3.04 14.97 -15.10
N ALA A 90 -4.17 15.58 -14.69
CA ALA A 90 -4.22 16.41 -13.49
C ALA A 90 -3.92 15.62 -12.19
N ARG A 91 -4.35 14.36 -12.12
CA ARG A 91 -3.98 13.46 -11.01
C ARG A 91 -2.48 13.21 -10.96
N VAL A 92 -1.86 12.93 -12.11
CA VAL A 92 -0.40 12.72 -12.18
C VAL A 92 0.36 13.98 -11.77
N VAL A 93 -0.06 15.17 -12.22
CA VAL A 93 0.58 16.44 -11.82
C VAL A 93 0.55 16.63 -10.30
N ALA A 94 -0.61 16.42 -9.66
CA ALA A 94 -0.74 16.54 -8.21
C ALA A 94 0.18 15.56 -7.46
N GLN A 95 0.33 14.35 -7.99
CA GLN A 95 1.20 13.32 -7.41
C GLN A 95 2.68 13.64 -7.56
N LEU A 96 3.11 14.14 -8.72
CA LEU A 96 4.49 14.56 -8.94
C LEU A 96 4.87 15.74 -8.03
N ALA A 97 3.94 16.66 -7.80
CA ALA A 97 4.12 17.74 -6.82
C ALA A 97 4.28 17.18 -5.39
N ALA A 98 3.38 16.27 -4.97
CA ALA A 98 3.47 15.62 -3.66
C ALA A 98 4.80 14.85 -3.48
N ILE A 99 5.26 14.11 -4.51
CA ILE A 99 6.55 13.41 -4.50
C ILE A 99 7.70 14.40 -4.28
N ARG A 100 7.72 15.53 -5.01
CA ARG A 100 8.76 16.55 -4.86
C ARG A 100 8.81 17.13 -3.46
N GLU A 101 7.64 17.47 -2.91
CA GLU A 101 7.53 18.02 -1.55
C GLU A 101 7.89 16.99 -0.47
N LEU A 102 7.63 15.70 -0.71
CA LEU A 102 7.95 14.65 0.26
C LEU A 102 9.44 14.32 0.31
N VAL A 103 10.18 14.48 -0.79
CA VAL A 103 11.60 14.14 -0.83
C VAL A 103 12.41 14.94 0.18
N SER A 104 12.06 16.20 0.45
CA SER A 104 12.75 17.00 1.49
C SER A 104 12.58 16.47 2.91
N TRP A 105 11.67 15.52 3.14
CA TRP A 105 11.52 14.82 4.43
C TRP A 105 12.48 13.65 4.59
N LEU A 106 13.16 13.19 3.53
CA LEU A 106 14.26 12.24 3.67
C LEU A 106 15.50 12.97 4.24
N PRO A 107 16.29 12.34 5.12
CA PRO A 107 17.48 12.97 5.74
C PRO A 107 18.47 13.61 4.77
N ASN A 108 18.64 13.04 3.57
CA ASN A 108 19.48 13.60 2.50
C ASN A 108 18.69 13.77 1.19
N GLY A 109 17.40 14.08 1.30
CA GLY A 109 16.55 14.29 0.13
C GLY A 109 16.97 15.51 -0.67
N ASP A 110 17.12 15.34 -1.97
CA ASP A 110 17.49 16.39 -2.91
C ASP A 110 16.67 16.34 -4.21
N ASP A 111 16.88 17.33 -5.08
CA ASP A 111 16.21 17.39 -6.39
C ASP A 111 16.52 16.15 -7.25
N GLY A 112 17.71 15.54 -7.09
CA GLY A 112 18.09 14.33 -7.80
C GLY A 112 17.22 13.12 -7.42
N MET A 113 16.93 12.95 -6.13
CA MET A 113 16.02 11.92 -5.64
C MET A 113 14.57 12.19 -6.09
N ALA A 114 14.14 13.46 -6.11
CA ALA A 114 12.83 13.83 -6.63
C ALA A 114 12.72 13.50 -8.13
N ASP A 115 13.70 13.89 -8.93
CA ASP A 115 13.75 13.58 -10.36
C ASP A 115 13.78 12.07 -10.63
N LEU A 116 14.51 11.32 -9.81
CA LEU A 116 14.53 9.86 -9.86
C LEU A 116 13.14 9.27 -9.67
N LEU A 117 12.44 9.63 -8.58
CA LEU A 117 11.09 9.16 -8.30
C LEU A 117 10.07 9.60 -9.35
N GLN A 118 10.16 10.82 -9.86
CA GLN A 118 9.30 11.34 -10.92
C GLN A 118 9.56 10.62 -12.26
N SER A 119 10.81 10.30 -12.57
CA SER A 119 11.16 9.58 -13.80
C SER A 119 10.58 8.16 -13.83
N PHE A 120 10.35 7.54 -12.67
CA PHE A 120 9.64 6.26 -12.58
C PHE A 120 8.19 6.40 -13.04
N VAL A 121 7.49 7.44 -12.57
CA VAL A 121 6.12 7.74 -13.00
C VAL A 121 6.07 8.04 -14.50
N ALA A 122 7.00 8.85 -15.01
CA ALA A 122 7.11 9.15 -16.44
C ALA A 122 7.39 7.91 -17.30
N THR A 123 8.13 6.93 -16.77
CA THR A 123 8.39 5.65 -17.46
C THR A 123 7.09 4.85 -17.65
N LEU A 124 6.25 4.82 -16.61
CA LEU A 124 4.97 4.11 -16.65
C LEU A 124 3.98 4.81 -17.59
N PHE A 125 3.93 6.14 -17.54
CA PHE A 125 2.97 6.98 -18.27
C PHE A 125 3.67 8.03 -19.15
N PRO A 126 4.34 7.61 -20.25
CA PRO A 126 5.08 8.53 -21.11
C PRO A 126 4.18 9.49 -21.90
N ASP A 127 2.89 9.16 -22.03
CA ASP A 127 1.88 9.98 -22.71
C ASP A 127 0.57 9.89 -21.93
N LEU A 128 0.31 10.90 -21.11
CA LEU A 128 -0.85 10.94 -20.20
C LEU A 128 -2.18 11.01 -20.96
N ALA A 129 -2.18 11.58 -22.18
CA ALA A 129 -3.38 11.72 -23.00
C ALA A 129 -3.88 10.39 -23.57
N LYS A 130 -3.01 9.38 -23.65
CA LYS A 130 -3.36 8.03 -24.13
C LYS A 130 -3.88 7.10 -23.04
N VAL A 131 -3.86 7.53 -21.77
CA VAL A 131 -4.42 6.73 -20.68
C VAL A 131 -5.95 6.77 -20.78
N PRO A 132 -6.64 5.61 -20.76
CA PRO A 132 -8.09 5.60 -20.91
C PRO A 132 -8.79 6.45 -19.84
N ALA A 133 -9.74 7.30 -20.24
CA ALA A 133 -10.42 8.25 -19.35
C ALA A 133 -11.14 7.60 -18.14
N ARG A 134 -11.44 6.30 -18.20
CA ARG A 134 -12.02 5.52 -17.09
C ARG A 134 -11.01 5.17 -15.98
N VAL A 135 -9.71 5.28 -16.25
CA VAL A 135 -8.66 5.00 -15.27
C VAL A 135 -8.58 6.15 -14.29
N ARG A 136 -8.72 5.83 -13.00
CA ARG A 136 -8.66 6.80 -11.90
C ARG A 136 -7.38 6.69 -11.08
N PHE A 137 -6.77 5.51 -11.05
CA PHE A 137 -5.52 5.26 -10.36
C PHE A 137 -4.34 5.76 -11.17
N ALA A 138 -3.67 6.81 -10.69
CA ALA A 138 -2.42 7.29 -11.27
C ALA A 138 -1.21 6.62 -10.61
N THR A 139 -1.01 6.89 -9.32
CA THR A 139 0.13 6.43 -8.52
C THR A 139 -0.24 6.52 -7.05
N TRP A 140 0.45 5.77 -6.19
CA TRP A 140 0.39 5.96 -4.74
C TRP A 140 1.75 6.34 -4.21
N VAL A 141 1.76 7.10 -3.11
CA VAL A 141 2.98 7.37 -2.36
C VAL A 141 2.90 6.70 -1.00
N GLY A 142 3.91 5.91 -0.67
CA GLY A 142 4.11 5.34 0.65
C GLY A 142 5.19 6.09 1.40
N VAL A 143 4.96 6.35 2.68
CA VAL A 143 5.90 6.98 3.61
C VAL A 143 6.16 6.00 4.75
N VAL A 144 7.43 5.88 5.15
CA VAL A 144 7.85 5.08 6.30
C VAL A 144 8.35 6.02 7.40
N LEU A 145 7.70 5.95 8.56
CA LEU A 145 8.13 6.57 9.81
C LEU A 145 8.92 5.53 10.62
N ASP A 146 10.02 5.95 11.23
CA ASP A 146 10.94 5.08 11.97
C ASP A 146 11.43 5.80 13.22
N ALA A 147 11.54 5.08 14.33
CA ALA A 147 11.98 5.66 15.59
C ALA A 147 13.39 6.26 15.55
N ALA A 148 14.25 5.79 14.64
CA ALA A 148 15.59 6.32 14.47
C ALA A 148 15.63 7.70 13.77
N LEU A 149 14.51 8.14 13.19
CA LEU A 149 14.41 9.34 12.36
C LEU A 149 13.15 10.14 12.74
N PRO A 150 13.11 10.74 13.95
CA PRO A 150 11.88 11.29 14.53
C PRO A 150 11.28 12.45 13.72
N ASP A 151 12.12 13.25 13.06
CA ASP A 151 11.69 14.42 12.29
C ASP A 151 11.63 14.17 10.77
N HIS A 152 11.90 12.93 10.34
CA HIS A 152 12.11 12.58 8.94
C HIS A 152 11.32 11.33 8.50
N ALA A 153 11.09 11.21 7.20
CA ALA A 153 10.72 9.94 6.61
C ALA A 153 11.96 9.05 6.52
N ALA A 154 11.86 7.79 6.94
CA ALA A 154 12.93 6.82 6.74
C ALA A 154 13.03 6.39 5.27
N ARG A 155 11.87 6.27 4.60
CA ARG A 155 11.77 5.88 3.19
C ARG A 155 10.55 6.49 2.52
N LEU A 156 10.69 6.75 1.24
CA LEU A 156 9.58 7.03 0.34
C LEU A 156 9.42 5.90 -0.67
N LYS A 157 8.18 5.66 -1.06
CA LYS A 157 7.81 4.64 -2.03
C LYS A 157 6.83 5.19 -3.05
N VAL A 158 7.06 4.92 -4.32
CA VAL A 158 6.15 5.30 -5.39
C VAL A 158 5.65 4.04 -6.08
N TYR A 159 4.33 3.88 -6.16
CA TYR A 159 3.65 2.75 -6.79
C TYR A 159 3.03 3.17 -8.11
N GLY A 160 3.05 2.30 -9.12
CA GLY A 160 2.25 2.52 -10.32
C GLY A 160 1.93 1.23 -11.03
N ASN A 161 1.08 1.28 -12.05
CA ASN A 161 0.65 0.09 -12.77
C ASN A 161 1.24 0.08 -14.19
N PRO A 162 2.25 -0.78 -14.46
CA PRO A 162 2.90 -0.86 -15.77
C PRO A 162 1.98 -1.38 -16.87
N LEU A 163 0.82 -1.95 -16.55
CA LEU A 163 -0.16 -2.44 -17.53
C LEU A 163 -1.19 -1.37 -17.97
N MET A 164 -1.13 -0.14 -17.44
CA MET A 164 -2.06 0.92 -17.86
C MET A 164 -1.83 1.41 -19.29
N MET A 165 -0.62 1.18 -19.81
CA MET A 165 -0.19 1.62 -21.13
C MET A 165 0.48 0.45 -21.87
N PRO A 166 0.21 0.24 -23.17
CA PRO A 166 0.86 -0.81 -23.95
C PRO A 166 2.40 -0.75 -23.84
N GLY A 167 3.04 -1.90 -23.66
CA GLY A 167 4.50 -2.00 -23.53
C GLY A 167 5.09 -1.40 -22.24
N GLY A 168 4.28 -1.15 -21.20
CA GLY A 168 4.79 -0.54 -19.97
C GLY A 168 5.75 -1.42 -19.17
N MET A 169 5.58 -2.76 -19.17
CA MET A 169 6.58 -3.68 -18.58
C MET A 169 7.92 -3.59 -19.32
N ARG A 170 7.91 -3.64 -20.66
CA ARG A 170 9.12 -3.47 -21.48
C ARG A 170 9.84 -2.15 -21.17
N ARG A 171 9.12 -1.02 -21.18
CA ARG A 171 9.71 0.29 -20.82
C ARG A 171 10.29 0.30 -19.41
N LEU A 172 9.58 -0.33 -18.47
CA LEU A 172 10.04 -0.44 -17.09
C LEU A 172 11.36 -1.19 -17.01
N TYR A 173 11.49 -2.35 -17.66
CA TYR A 173 12.75 -3.11 -17.69
C TYR A 173 13.88 -2.37 -18.40
N GLU A 174 13.60 -1.73 -19.55
CA GLU A 174 14.60 -0.96 -20.32
C GLU A 174 15.15 0.23 -19.52
N ARG A 175 14.28 0.97 -18.82
CA ARG A 175 14.68 2.17 -18.07
C ARG A 175 15.19 1.86 -16.67
N TRP A 176 14.69 0.80 -16.05
CA TRP A 176 14.98 0.43 -14.67
C TRP A 176 15.39 -1.05 -14.58
N PRO A 177 16.68 -1.35 -14.85
CA PRO A 177 17.19 -2.73 -14.87
C PRO A 177 17.00 -3.48 -13.54
N GLY A 178 16.80 -2.75 -12.43
CA GLY A 178 16.45 -3.33 -11.13
C GLY A 178 15.18 -4.18 -11.12
N PHE A 179 14.29 -4.02 -12.11
CA PHE A 179 13.11 -4.87 -12.30
C PHE A 179 13.37 -6.11 -13.16
N ASP A 180 14.45 -6.14 -13.95
CA ASP A 180 14.70 -7.24 -14.88
C ASP A 180 14.91 -8.57 -14.13
N GLY A 181 14.27 -9.63 -14.61
CA GLY A 181 14.26 -10.95 -13.96
C GLY A 181 13.72 -10.99 -12.53
N LEU A 182 13.05 -9.93 -12.04
CA LEU A 182 12.54 -9.89 -10.66
C LEU A 182 11.33 -10.80 -10.45
N MET A 183 10.60 -11.09 -11.52
CA MET A 183 9.40 -11.94 -11.50
C MET A 183 9.56 -13.03 -12.56
N SER A 184 9.38 -14.29 -12.17
CA SER A 184 9.49 -15.47 -13.05
C SER A 184 8.22 -15.76 -13.87
N VAL A 185 7.12 -15.04 -13.59
CA VAL A 185 5.81 -15.34 -14.17
C VAL A 185 5.61 -14.62 -15.51
N PRO A 186 5.19 -15.34 -16.56
CA PRO A 186 4.89 -14.74 -17.85
C PRO A 186 3.79 -13.65 -17.78
N GLU A 187 3.87 -12.61 -18.60
CA GLU A 187 2.87 -11.53 -18.65
C GLU A 187 1.45 -12.01 -18.99
N HIS A 188 1.34 -13.06 -19.80
CA HIS A 188 0.08 -13.66 -20.24
C HIS A 188 -0.30 -14.92 -19.45
N ASP A 189 0.20 -15.08 -18.22
CA ASP A 189 -0.19 -16.20 -17.37
C ASP A 189 -1.70 -16.24 -17.11
N GLU A 190 -2.24 -17.45 -17.09
CA GLU A 190 -3.67 -17.74 -16.93
C GLU A 190 -4.19 -17.46 -15.50
N HIS A 191 -3.33 -17.57 -14.49
CA HIS A 191 -3.71 -17.52 -13.08
C HIS A 191 -3.35 -16.17 -12.45
N PHE A 192 -2.27 -15.53 -12.93
CA PHE A 192 -1.76 -14.28 -12.41
C PHE A 192 -1.72 -13.16 -13.45
N LYS A 193 -1.79 -11.93 -12.94
CA LYS A 193 -1.55 -10.72 -13.72
C LYS A 193 -0.67 -9.77 -12.92
N TYR A 194 0.13 -8.97 -13.61
CA TYR A 194 0.82 -7.85 -12.97
C TYR A 194 -0.20 -6.87 -12.40
N ALA A 195 -0.05 -6.57 -11.13
CA ALA A 195 -0.93 -5.69 -10.37
C ALA A 195 -0.31 -4.30 -10.18
N GLY A 196 1.02 -4.23 -10.15
CA GLY A 196 1.75 -2.98 -9.99
C GLY A 196 3.27 -3.18 -9.98
N ALA A 197 3.96 -2.06 -10.00
CA ALA A 197 5.38 -1.93 -9.74
C ALA A 197 5.57 -0.82 -8.68
N ALA A 198 6.66 -0.87 -7.94
CA ALA A 198 7.07 0.23 -7.09
C ALA A 198 8.58 0.37 -7.04
N ILE A 199 9.05 1.60 -6.83
CA ILE A 199 10.39 1.87 -6.35
C ILE A 199 10.32 2.49 -4.95
N GLU A 200 11.31 2.19 -4.12
CA GLU A 200 11.51 2.80 -2.80
C GLU A 200 12.89 3.43 -2.75
N VAL A 201 13.01 4.58 -2.09
CA VAL A 201 14.28 5.27 -1.84
C VAL A 201 14.36 5.57 -0.34
N ASP A 202 15.51 5.33 0.26
CA ASP A 202 15.77 5.69 1.67
C ASP A 202 16.60 6.98 1.80
N GLY A 203 16.82 7.41 3.05
CA GLY A 203 17.61 8.61 3.36
C GLY A 203 19.06 8.58 2.87
N CYS A 204 19.60 7.42 2.46
CA CYS A 204 20.94 7.28 1.90
C CYS A 204 20.91 7.21 0.35
N GLY A 205 19.73 7.33 -0.26
CA GLY A 205 19.55 7.18 -1.70
C GLY A 205 19.55 5.73 -2.19
N ALA A 206 19.53 4.74 -1.29
CA ALA A 206 19.49 3.34 -1.71
C ALA A 206 18.10 3.01 -2.29
N ILE A 207 18.11 2.40 -3.48
CA ILE A 207 16.91 2.12 -4.24
C ILE A 207 16.51 0.65 -4.05
N SER A 208 15.22 0.40 -3.85
CA SER A 208 14.66 -0.95 -4.00
C SER A 208 13.52 -0.98 -5.01
N TYR A 209 13.41 -2.11 -5.71
CA TYR A 209 12.48 -2.36 -6.80
C TYR A 209 11.50 -3.44 -6.38
N LYS A 210 10.22 -3.27 -6.69
CA LYS A 210 9.16 -4.24 -6.35
C LYS A 210 8.21 -4.48 -7.51
N LEU A 211 7.93 -5.74 -7.82
CA LEU A 211 6.85 -6.13 -8.74
C LEU A 211 5.78 -6.91 -7.97
N TYR A 212 4.53 -6.64 -8.32
CA TYR A 212 3.38 -7.27 -7.70
C TYR A 212 2.60 -8.05 -8.74
N LEU A 213 2.30 -9.31 -8.44
CA LEU A 213 1.32 -10.12 -9.16
C LEU A 213 0.08 -10.30 -8.30
N LYS A 214 -1.09 -10.28 -8.93
CA LYS A 214 -2.34 -10.61 -8.29
C LYS A 214 -2.97 -11.82 -8.98
N SER A 215 -3.62 -12.70 -8.22
CA SER A 215 -4.47 -13.73 -8.80
C SER A 215 -5.58 -13.09 -9.66
N ARG A 216 -5.85 -13.67 -10.82
CA ARG A 216 -6.91 -13.18 -11.73
C ARG A 216 -8.29 -13.53 -11.18
N HIS A 217 -8.41 -14.75 -10.69
CA HIS A 217 -9.63 -15.36 -10.21
C HIS A 217 -9.33 -16.22 -8.97
N ARG A 218 -10.39 -16.62 -8.27
CA ARG A 218 -10.32 -17.66 -7.25
C ARG A 218 -10.31 -19.00 -7.97
N ASP A 219 -9.20 -19.71 -7.86
CA ASP A 219 -8.99 -20.97 -8.56
C ASP A 219 -8.18 -21.91 -7.64
N PRO A 220 -8.66 -23.15 -7.41
CA PRO A 220 -7.93 -24.15 -6.61
C PRO A 220 -6.48 -24.37 -7.03
N ALA A 221 -6.11 -24.10 -8.29
CA ALA A 221 -4.75 -24.20 -8.79
C ALA A 221 -3.84 -23.04 -8.36
N VAL A 222 -4.38 -21.88 -7.95
CA VAL A 222 -3.58 -20.68 -7.62
C VAL A 222 -2.52 -20.95 -6.55
N PRO A 223 -2.83 -21.56 -5.39
CA PRO A 223 -1.80 -21.87 -4.39
C PRO A 223 -0.69 -22.77 -4.95
N MET A 224 -1.03 -23.80 -5.73
CA MET A 224 -0.02 -24.68 -6.35
C MET A 224 0.83 -23.93 -7.39
N LYS A 225 0.23 -23.01 -8.15
CA LYS A 225 0.94 -22.21 -9.15
C LYS A 225 1.88 -21.20 -8.50
N LEU A 226 1.53 -20.62 -7.33
CA LEU A 226 2.47 -19.83 -6.54
C LEU A 226 3.72 -20.64 -6.19
N VAL A 227 3.55 -21.86 -5.66
CA VAL A 227 4.68 -22.75 -5.35
C VAL A 227 5.48 -23.11 -6.60
N ARG A 228 4.82 -23.39 -7.72
CA ARG A 228 5.51 -23.71 -8.98
C ARG A 228 6.37 -22.54 -9.49
N TYR A 229 5.92 -21.30 -9.34
CA TYR A 229 6.63 -20.13 -9.85
C TYR A 229 7.70 -19.57 -8.91
N PHE A 230 7.48 -19.71 -7.60
CA PHE A 230 8.32 -19.07 -6.58
C PHE A 230 9.02 -20.06 -5.64
N GLY A 231 8.77 -21.36 -5.78
CA GLY A 231 9.43 -22.43 -5.03
C GLY A 231 9.09 -22.43 -3.54
N ASP A 232 10.08 -22.83 -2.75
CA ASP A 232 9.97 -22.98 -1.29
C ASP A 232 9.47 -21.71 -0.57
N PRO A 233 9.90 -20.48 -0.93
CA PRO A 233 9.34 -19.27 -0.34
C PRO A 233 7.80 -19.17 -0.42
N ALA A 234 7.19 -19.55 -1.55
CA ALA A 234 5.74 -19.57 -1.64
C ALA A 234 5.11 -20.69 -0.80
N TRP A 235 5.73 -21.87 -0.79
CA TRP A 235 5.26 -22.98 0.02
C TRP A 235 5.31 -22.65 1.53
N GLU A 236 6.40 -22.03 2.01
CA GLU A 236 6.55 -21.64 3.40
C GLU A 236 5.52 -20.60 3.82
N ALA A 237 5.34 -19.54 3.02
CA ALA A 237 4.36 -18.49 3.30
C ALA A 237 2.93 -19.04 3.32
N LEU A 238 2.56 -19.90 2.36
CA LEU A 238 1.25 -20.56 2.33
C LEU A 238 1.05 -21.51 3.52
N SER A 239 2.09 -22.28 3.86
CA SER A 239 2.06 -23.17 5.02
C SER A 239 1.89 -22.40 6.32
N GLU A 240 2.50 -21.22 6.44
CA GLU A 240 2.34 -20.38 7.62
C GLU A 240 0.93 -19.82 7.77
N LEU A 241 0.28 -19.44 6.67
CA LEU A 241 -1.15 -19.08 6.68
C LEU A 241 -2.01 -20.24 7.20
N VAL A 242 -1.73 -21.46 6.75
CA VAL A 242 -2.44 -22.67 7.21
C VAL A 242 -2.22 -22.92 8.69
N ARG A 243 -0.98 -22.80 9.18
CA ARG A 243 -0.67 -22.92 10.61
C ARG A 243 -1.39 -21.87 11.46
N CYS A 244 -1.69 -20.70 10.89
CA CYS A 244 -2.44 -19.63 11.54
C CYS A 244 -3.97 -19.76 11.35
N GLY A 245 -4.45 -20.93 10.94
CA GLY A 245 -5.87 -21.29 10.94
C GLY A 245 -6.60 -21.06 9.62
N VAL A 246 -5.89 -20.80 8.52
CA VAL A 246 -6.51 -20.88 7.18
C VAL A 246 -6.71 -22.33 6.81
N ASP A 247 -7.93 -22.68 6.38
CA ASP A 247 -8.23 -24.03 5.88
C ASP A 247 -7.42 -24.29 4.60
N PRO A 248 -6.53 -25.30 4.58
CA PRO A 248 -5.71 -25.59 3.41
C PRO A 248 -6.56 -25.94 2.18
N ALA A 249 -7.73 -26.55 2.37
CA ALA A 249 -8.65 -26.88 1.29
C ALA A 249 -9.33 -25.64 0.69
N ARG A 250 -9.23 -24.48 1.36
CA ARG A 250 -9.90 -23.24 0.96
C ARG A 250 -8.94 -22.08 0.74
N LEU A 251 -7.63 -22.33 0.66
CA LEU A 251 -6.63 -21.29 0.37
C LEU A 251 -7.00 -20.46 -0.87
N TYR A 252 -7.58 -21.10 -1.89
CA TYR A 252 -7.99 -20.44 -3.13
C TYR A 252 -9.12 -19.41 -2.98
N ASP A 253 -9.84 -19.40 -1.85
CA ASP A 253 -10.87 -18.39 -1.57
C ASP A 253 -10.26 -17.00 -1.31
N HIS A 254 -8.95 -16.94 -1.10
CA HIS A 254 -8.20 -15.70 -0.87
C HIS A 254 -7.75 -15.02 -2.16
N ASP A 255 -7.83 -13.68 -2.16
CA ASP A 255 -7.19 -12.86 -3.18
C ASP A 255 -5.70 -12.73 -2.81
N PHE A 256 -4.85 -13.49 -3.49
CA PHE A 256 -3.40 -13.44 -3.30
C PHE A 256 -2.74 -12.32 -4.11
N VAL A 257 -1.78 -11.65 -3.49
CA VAL A 257 -0.81 -10.79 -4.14
C VAL A 257 0.60 -11.28 -3.82
N ALA A 258 1.34 -11.74 -4.82
CA ALA A 258 2.76 -12.05 -4.68
C ALA A 258 3.59 -10.78 -4.95
N CYS A 259 4.61 -10.55 -4.15
CA CYS A 259 5.54 -9.44 -4.30
C CYS A 259 6.96 -9.98 -4.32
N CYS A 260 7.70 -9.69 -5.40
CA CYS A 260 9.14 -9.87 -5.44
C CYS A 260 9.81 -8.51 -5.29
N SER A 261 10.87 -8.44 -4.49
CA SER A 261 11.63 -7.20 -4.34
C SER A 261 13.13 -7.40 -4.38
N ARG A 262 13.86 -6.40 -4.89
CA ARG A 262 15.31 -6.36 -4.99
C ARG A 262 15.82 -5.02 -4.47
N GLY A 263 16.86 -5.05 -3.64
CA GLY A 263 17.53 -3.87 -3.11
C GLY A 263 19.02 -4.16 -2.95
N THR A 264 19.62 -3.67 -1.87
CA THR A 264 21.04 -3.89 -1.54
C THR A 264 21.36 -5.32 -1.11
N GLY A 265 20.36 -6.10 -0.69
CA GLY A 265 20.49 -7.51 -0.31
C GLY A 265 19.92 -8.49 -1.34
N PRO A 266 19.88 -9.80 -1.00
CA PRO A 266 19.23 -10.81 -1.82
C PRO A 266 17.77 -10.44 -2.13
N PRO A 267 17.26 -10.83 -3.31
CA PRO A 267 15.84 -10.67 -3.60
C PRO A 267 14.99 -11.33 -2.52
N SER A 268 13.88 -10.68 -2.17
CA SER A 268 12.92 -11.21 -1.21
C SER A 268 11.56 -11.43 -1.87
N PHE A 269 10.81 -12.36 -1.29
CA PHE A 269 9.50 -12.75 -1.75
C PHE A 269 8.48 -12.56 -0.62
N ALA A 270 7.28 -12.12 -0.95
CA ALA A 270 6.18 -12.05 0.00
C ALA A 270 4.85 -12.41 -0.65
N ILE A 271 3.96 -13.04 0.13
CA ILE A 271 2.56 -13.26 -0.23
C ILE A 271 1.69 -12.41 0.68
N SER A 272 0.84 -11.58 0.08
CA SER A 272 -0.22 -10.86 0.77
C SER A 272 -1.58 -11.46 0.47
N VAL A 273 -2.42 -11.54 1.50
CA VAL A 273 -3.83 -11.95 1.43
C VAL A 273 -4.71 -10.75 1.73
N ALA A 274 -5.69 -10.49 0.87
CA ALA A 274 -6.65 -9.39 1.04
C ALA A 274 -7.86 -9.78 1.89
N THR A 275 -8.43 -8.80 2.62
CA THR A 275 -9.84 -8.88 3.04
C THR A 275 -10.73 -8.68 1.82
N ARG A 276 -11.82 -9.45 1.72
CA ARG A 276 -12.89 -9.16 0.76
C ARG A 276 -14.24 -9.62 1.27
N GLY A 277 -15.26 -8.78 1.06
CA GLY A 277 -16.64 -9.08 1.48
C GLY A 277 -16.74 -9.30 2.99
N HIS A 278 -17.29 -10.46 3.38
CA HIS A 278 -17.49 -10.85 4.78
C HIS A 278 -16.25 -11.50 5.42
N TYR A 279 -15.12 -11.63 4.69
CA TYR A 279 -13.94 -12.28 5.24
C TYR A 279 -13.19 -11.35 6.20
N ASP A 280 -13.25 -11.67 7.48
CA ASP A 280 -12.56 -10.97 8.55
C ASP A 280 -11.14 -11.54 8.73
N LEU A 281 -10.14 -10.68 8.59
CA LEU A 281 -8.73 -11.04 8.79
C LEU A 281 -8.31 -11.02 10.25
N THR A 282 -9.14 -10.56 11.19
CA THR A 282 -8.76 -10.32 12.58
C THR A 282 -8.09 -11.55 13.22
N LYS A 283 -8.71 -12.74 13.11
CA LYS A 283 -8.15 -13.96 13.71
C LYS A 283 -6.76 -14.28 13.16
N ILE A 284 -6.61 -14.35 11.83
CA ILE A 284 -5.31 -14.71 11.22
C ILE A 284 -4.25 -13.65 11.49
N VAL A 285 -4.64 -12.38 11.51
CA VAL A 285 -3.75 -11.24 11.80
C VAL A 285 -3.19 -11.33 13.22
N HIS A 286 -4.03 -11.65 14.22
CA HIS A 286 -3.58 -11.80 15.60
C HIS A 286 -2.66 -13.02 15.79
N GLU A 287 -3.01 -14.16 15.19
CA GLU A 287 -2.17 -15.37 15.23
C GLU A 287 -0.80 -15.13 14.59
N LEU A 288 -0.77 -14.53 13.40
CA LEU A 288 0.47 -14.18 12.73
C LEU A 288 1.29 -13.18 13.54
N ALA A 289 0.67 -12.15 14.11
CA ALA A 289 1.36 -11.16 14.93
C ALA A 289 1.95 -11.77 16.20
N SER A 290 1.18 -12.59 16.92
CA SER A 290 1.68 -13.28 18.11
C SER A 290 2.93 -14.11 17.81
N ARG A 291 3.03 -14.72 16.63
CA ARG A 291 4.16 -15.57 16.22
C ARG A 291 5.34 -14.77 15.70
N HIS A 292 5.09 -13.79 14.83
CA HIS A 292 6.14 -13.13 14.04
C HIS A 292 6.47 -11.71 14.51
N HIS A 293 5.55 -11.04 15.18
CA HIS A 293 5.82 -9.82 15.94
C HIS A 293 6.14 -10.12 17.42
N GLY A 294 5.93 -11.37 17.86
CA GLY A 294 6.09 -11.81 19.25
C GLY A 294 4.95 -11.37 20.18
N THR A 295 4.02 -10.55 19.68
CA THR A 295 2.90 -9.95 20.41
C THR A 295 1.88 -9.40 19.41
N THR A 296 0.63 -9.22 19.83
CA THR A 296 -0.39 -8.49 19.06
C THR A 296 -0.32 -6.98 19.25
N PHE A 297 0.56 -6.49 20.14
CA PHE A 297 0.63 -5.08 20.55
C PHE A 297 0.58 -4.08 19.40
N ALA A 298 1.46 -4.23 18.40
CA ALA A 298 1.54 -3.27 17.29
C ALA A 298 0.29 -3.28 16.40
N VAL A 299 -0.39 -4.41 16.34
CA VAL A 299 -1.60 -4.65 15.55
C VAL A 299 -2.83 -4.13 16.27
N ASP A 300 -2.88 -4.31 17.59
CA ASP A 300 -3.90 -3.73 18.46
C ASP A 300 -3.77 -2.20 18.48
N ALA A 301 -2.55 -1.66 18.43
CA ALA A 301 -2.31 -0.23 18.38
C ALA A 301 -2.94 0.44 17.15
N LEU A 302 -2.94 -0.22 15.98
CA LEU A 302 -3.63 0.26 14.77
C LEU A 302 -5.13 0.45 15.03
N ALA A 303 -5.79 -0.58 15.54
CA ALA A 303 -7.23 -0.54 15.80
C ALA A 303 -7.59 0.48 16.90
N ARG A 304 -6.83 0.49 17.99
CA ARG A 304 -7.06 1.42 19.12
C ARG A 304 -6.81 2.87 18.73
N ALA A 305 -5.81 3.15 17.90
CA ALA A 305 -5.57 4.50 17.40
C ALA A 305 -6.70 4.97 16.48
N ALA A 306 -7.28 4.08 15.68
CA ALA A 306 -8.43 4.43 14.85
C ALA A 306 -9.64 4.77 15.74
N GLU A 307 -9.93 3.92 16.72
CA GLU A 307 -11.04 4.11 17.66
C GLU A 307 -10.91 5.40 18.47
N SER A 308 -9.71 5.70 19.01
CA SER A 308 -9.43 6.93 19.77
C SER A 308 -9.68 8.21 18.96
N ARG A 309 -9.57 8.12 17.64
CA ARG A 309 -9.82 9.20 16.67
C ARG A 309 -11.19 9.09 15.99
N GLY A 310 -12.10 8.30 16.54
CA GLY A 310 -13.48 8.18 16.05
C GLY A 310 -13.61 7.52 14.67
N ALA A 311 -12.62 6.73 14.25
CA ALA A 311 -12.67 5.91 13.05
C ALA A 311 -13.06 4.46 13.38
N SER A 312 -13.76 3.84 12.45
CA SER A 312 -13.83 2.38 12.38
C SER A 312 -12.54 1.83 11.78
N TRP A 313 -12.14 0.63 12.21
CA TRP A 313 -10.94 -0.05 11.71
C TRP A 313 -11.30 -1.29 10.91
N ARG A 314 -10.57 -1.52 9.81
CA ARG A 314 -10.63 -2.77 9.05
C ARG A 314 -9.25 -3.16 8.55
N TYR A 315 -8.82 -4.38 8.86
CA TYR A 315 -7.64 -4.98 8.24
C TYR A 315 -7.90 -5.20 6.75
N SER A 316 -7.03 -4.66 5.90
CA SER A 316 -7.15 -4.71 4.45
C SER A 316 -6.30 -5.83 3.85
N TRP A 317 -5.10 -6.04 4.39
CA TRP A 317 -4.16 -7.04 3.92
C TRP A 317 -3.31 -7.60 5.08
N VAL A 318 -2.84 -8.83 4.91
CA VAL A 318 -1.73 -9.39 5.69
C VAL A 318 -0.69 -10.00 4.75
N GLY A 319 0.57 -9.61 4.92
CA GLY A 319 1.69 -9.98 4.03
C GLY A 319 2.78 -10.74 4.76
N VAL A 320 2.99 -12.00 4.37
CA VAL A 320 4.04 -12.89 4.88
C VAL A 320 5.21 -12.88 3.90
N GLY A 321 6.34 -12.34 4.35
CA GLY A 321 7.59 -12.25 3.62
C GLY A 321 8.61 -13.27 4.09
N ILE A 322 9.38 -13.77 3.13
CA ILE A 322 10.38 -14.81 3.32
C ILE A 322 11.76 -14.28 2.90
N SER A 323 12.78 -14.63 3.67
CA SER A 323 14.17 -14.57 3.24
C SER A 323 14.83 -15.94 3.34
N GLY A 324 15.81 -16.19 2.47
CA GLY A 324 16.51 -17.48 2.42
C GLY A 324 17.31 -17.81 3.68
N ALA A 325 17.62 -16.83 4.54
CA ALA A 325 18.38 -17.06 5.76
C ALA A 325 17.50 -17.36 6.99
N HIS A 326 16.24 -16.92 6.98
CA HIS A 326 15.42 -16.87 8.19
C HIS A 326 13.99 -17.41 8.00
N GLY A 327 13.64 -17.91 6.81
CA GLY A 327 12.26 -18.34 6.52
C GLY A 327 11.32 -17.15 6.60
N VAL A 328 10.19 -17.28 7.31
CA VAL A 328 9.26 -16.17 7.57
C VAL A 328 9.92 -15.14 8.48
N ASP A 329 10.50 -14.11 7.87
CA ASP A 329 11.29 -13.08 8.55
C ASP A 329 10.67 -11.69 8.44
N LYS A 330 9.51 -11.59 7.76
CA LYS A 330 8.78 -10.35 7.62
C LYS A 330 7.28 -10.58 7.65
N LEU A 331 6.58 -9.88 8.53
CA LEU A 331 5.13 -9.82 8.59
C LEU A 331 4.68 -8.37 8.47
N ASN A 332 3.82 -8.09 7.48
CA ASN A 332 3.22 -6.80 7.23
C ASN A 332 1.72 -6.90 7.49
N ILE A 333 1.16 -6.01 8.31
CA ILE A 333 -0.28 -5.99 8.59
C ILE A 333 -0.82 -4.62 8.21
N TYR A 334 -1.82 -4.60 7.34
CA TYR A 334 -2.37 -3.40 6.73
C TYR A 334 -3.82 -3.20 7.15
N GLY A 335 -4.24 -1.96 7.27
CA GLY A 335 -5.64 -1.62 7.41
C GLY A 335 -5.95 -0.16 7.17
N THR A 336 -7.25 0.11 7.14
CA THR A 336 -7.80 1.41 6.77
C THR A 336 -8.65 1.95 7.93
N PRO A 337 -8.25 3.06 8.56
CA PRO A 337 -9.16 3.81 9.41
C PRO A 337 -10.21 4.48 8.52
N THR A 338 -11.48 4.35 8.87
CA THR A 338 -12.60 4.95 8.14
C THR A 338 -13.44 5.80 9.09
N TRP A 339 -13.41 7.12 8.88
CA TRP A 339 -14.24 8.07 9.59
C TRP A 339 -15.63 8.14 8.95
N PRO A 340 -16.71 8.23 9.75
CA PRO A 340 -18.03 8.47 9.21
C PRO A 340 -18.04 9.84 8.49
N ASP A 341 -18.45 9.83 7.22
CA ASP A 341 -18.61 11.06 6.43
C ASP A 341 -19.62 11.98 7.12
N ARG A 342 -19.15 13.03 7.80
CA ARG A 342 -20.02 14.10 8.30
C ARG A 342 -20.67 14.90 7.16
N GLN A 343 -20.19 14.75 5.91
CA GLN A 343 -20.75 15.40 4.72
C GLN A 343 -21.98 14.71 4.14
N ALA A 344 -22.35 13.50 4.60
CA ALA A 344 -23.58 12.83 4.17
C ALA A 344 -24.87 13.54 4.65
N VAL A 345 -24.77 14.51 5.56
CA VAL A 345 -25.90 15.27 6.13
C VAL A 345 -26.42 16.37 5.17
N LEU A 346 -25.71 16.67 4.07
CA LEU A 346 -26.10 17.71 3.11
C LEU A 346 -26.64 17.19 1.78
N ARG A 347 -27.21 15.99 1.73
CA ARG A 347 -28.15 15.69 0.63
C ARG A 347 -29.46 16.43 0.92
N PRO A 348 -29.89 17.39 0.09
CA PRO A 348 -31.27 17.84 0.15
C PRO A 348 -32.15 16.60 -0.04
N PRO A 349 -33.29 16.48 0.68
CA PRO A 349 -34.25 15.44 0.36
C PRO A 349 -34.57 15.56 -1.13
N ALA A 350 -34.59 14.42 -1.82
CA ALA A 350 -35.04 14.36 -3.21
C ALA A 350 -36.37 15.11 -3.28
N GLN A 351 -36.39 16.24 -4.00
CA GLN A 351 -37.63 16.92 -4.27
C GLN A 351 -38.51 15.91 -5.01
N GLY A 352 -39.68 15.67 -4.44
CA GLY A 352 -40.63 14.68 -4.91
C GLY A 352 -40.85 14.82 -6.40
N ALA A 353 -40.90 13.67 -7.07
CA ALA A 353 -41.71 13.55 -8.26
C ALA A 353 -43.17 13.73 -7.82
N ASP A 354 -43.61 14.99 -7.82
CA ASP A 354 -45.03 15.36 -7.83
C ASP A 354 -45.37 15.87 -9.22
N GLY A 355 -46.51 15.40 -9.70
CA GLY A 355 -46.80 15.25 -11.11
C GLY A 355 -47.07 16.53 -11.90
N ARG A 356 -46.85 16.42 -13.21
CA ARG A 356 -47.86 16.54 -14.27
C ARG A 356 -47.32 15.97 -15.57
#